data_AF-A0A284QYG6-F1
#
_entry.id   AF-A0A284QYG6-F1
#
_cell.length_a   1.000
_cell.length_b   1.000
_cell.length_c   1.000
_cell.angle_alpha   90.00
_cell.angle_beta   90.00
_cell.angle_gamma   90.00
#
_symmetry.space_group_name_H-M   'P 1'
#
loop_
_entity.id
_entity.type
_entity.pdbx_description
1 polymer ?
#
loop_
_entity_poly.entity_id
_entity_poly.type
_entity_poly.pdbx_seq_one_letter_code
_entity_poly.pdbx_strand_id
1 'polypeptide(L)'
;MHPSVRLLSTARTPLIRFLGKRVWPSKPEAPHAHPYGPPELPASFRKPSQPAVVQTSSANTLTNGVVFTNFWEAPERLWKHDVNDVEIAAVESGGASLW
;
A
#
# COMPACT_ATOMS: atom_id res chain seq x y z
N MET A 1 28.08 -40.52 -40.59
CA MET A 1 27.89 -39.11 -41.01
C MET A 1 27.70 -38.28 -39.75
N HIS A 2 28.61 -37.36 -39.43
CA HIS A 2 28.50 -36.52 -38.23
C HIS A 2 28.08 -35.11 -38.65
N PRO A 3 26.89 -34.62 -38.23
CA PRO A 3 26.45 -33.28 -38.58
C PRO A 3 27.33 -32.25 -37.86
N SER A 4 27.89 -31.32 -38.63
CA SER A 4 28.80 -30.27 -38.17
C SER A 4 28.06 -29.22 -37.33
N VAL A 5 28.09 -29.39 -36.01
CA VAL A 5 27.53 -28.44 -35.02
C VAL A 5 28.15 -27.04 -35.11
N ARG A 6 29.33 -26.89 -35.73
CA ARG A 6 30.08 -25.63 -35.78
C ARG A 6 29.49 -24.56 -36.71
N LEU A 7 28.69 -24.93 -37.72
CA LEU A 7 28.14 -23.98 -38.71
C LEU A 7 26.97 -23.12 -38.19
N LEU A 8 26.27 -23.55 -37.14
CA LEU A 8 25.13 -22.78 -36.59
C LEU A 8 25.55 -21.63 -35.67
N SER A 9 26.80 -21.64 -35.17
CA SER A 9 27.29 -20.63 -34.21
C SER A 9 27.58 -19.26 -34.82
N THR A 10 27.85 -19.21 -36.13
CA THR A 10 28.23 -17.98 -36.85
C THR A 10 27.05 -17.25 -37.49
N ALA A 11 25.86 -17.88 -37.58
CA ALA A 11 24.74 -17.31 -38.33
C ALA A 11 23.71 -16.56 -37.45
N ARG A 12 23.67 -16.79 -36.14
CA ARG A 12 22.64 -16.20 -35.25
C ARG A 12 23.22 -15.91 -33.87
N THR A 13 23.54 -14.66 -33.59
CA THR A 13 23.85 -14.21 -32.23
C THR A 13 22.54 -14.08 -31.44
N PRO A 14 22.34 -14.80 -30.32
CA PRO A 14 21.13 -14.65 -29.53
C PRO A 14 21.05 -13.25 -28.91
N LEU A 15 19.90 -12.58 -29.06
CA LEU A 15 19.64 -11.25 -28.47
C LEU A 15 19.62 -11.27 -26.93
N ILE A 16 19.39 -12.45 -26.34
CA ILE A 16 19.37 -12.64 -24.89
C ILE A 16 20.80 -12.94 -24.43
N ARG A 17 21.38 -11.98 -23.70
CA ARG A 17 22.68 -12.14 -23.03
C ARG A 17 22.42 -12.65 -21.61
N PHE A 18 22.89 -13.85 -21.30
CA PHE A 18 22.84 -14.37 -19.93
C PHE A 18 23.92 -13.66 -19.10
N LEU A 19 23.53 -12.57 -18.43
CA LEU A 19 24.40 -11.70 -17.61
C LEU A 19 24.90 -12.36 -16.29
N GLY A 20 24.85 -13.69 -16.18
CA GLY A 20 25.19 -14.42 -14.96
C GLY A 20 24.07 -14.45 -13.92
N LYS A 21 24.39 -14.90 -12.70
CA LYS A 21 23.43 -14.99 -11.58
C LYS A 21 23.12 -13.58 -11.06
N ARG A 22 21.84 -13.22 -11.00
CA ARG A 22 21.39 -11.96 -10.40
C ARG A 22 21.80 -11.92 -8.92
N VAL A 23 22.63 -10.95 -8.55
CA VAL A 23 22.99 -10.68 -7.15
C VAL A 23 22.03 -9.62 -6.63
N TRP A 24 21.21 -9.99 -5.65
CA TRP A 24 20.39 -9.02 -4.94
C TRP A 24 21.27 -8.16 -4.03
N PRO A 25 21.09 -6.83 -4.01
CA PRO A 25 21.85 -5.98 -3.12
C PRO A 25 21.58 -6.39 -1.66
N SER A 26 22.64 -6.57 -0.88
CA SER A 26 22.55 -7.00 0.52
C SER A 26 21.91 -5.95 1.44
N LYS A 27 21.84 -4.70 0.97
CA LYS A 27 21.28 -3.57 1.70
C LYS A 27 20.03 -3.08 0.98
N PRO A 28 18.92 -2.82 1.72
CA PRO A 28 17.76 -2.16 1.17
C PRO A 28 18.15 -0.79 0.59
N GLU A 29 17.55 -0.44 -0.54
CA GLU A 29 17.70 0.88 -1.13
C GLU A 29 17.09 1.95 -0.20
N ALA A 30 17.75 3.10 -0.10
CA ALA A 30 17.25 4.20 0.72
C ALA A 30 15.97 4.78 0.10
N PRO A 31 14.95 5.14 0.90
CA PRO A 31 13.74 5.78 0.38
C PRO A 31 14.09 7.06 -0.38
N HIS A 32 13.71 7.14 -1.65
CA HIS A 32 13.90 8.32 -2.50
C HIS A 32 12.55 8.95 -2.85
N ALA A 33 12.54 10.28 -2.93
CA ALA A 33 11.39 11.02 -3.43
C ALA A 33 11.21 10.75 -4.93
N HIS A 34 9.96 10.60 -5.36
CA HIS A 34 9.65 10.41 -6.78
C HIS A 34 10.04 11.67 -7.58
N PRO A 35 10.69 11.55 -8.75
CA PRO A 35 11.17 12.70 -9.52
C PRO A 35 10.05 13.62 -10.02
N TYR A 36 8.84 13.09 -10.20
CA TYR A 36 7.65 13.87 -10.58
C TYR A 36 6.71 14.14 -9.40
N GLY A 37 7.19 13.95 -8.16
CA GLY A 37 6.42 14.30 -6.98
C GLY A 37 6.30 15.83 -6.84
N PRO A 38 5.20 16.34 -6.26
CA PRO A 38 5.11 17.75 -5.91
C PRO A 38 6.24 18.12 -4.94
N PRO A 39 6.96 19.24 -5.15
CA PRO A 39 8.12 19.60 -4.32
C PRO A 39 7.72 19.98 -2.88
N GLU A 40 6.49 20.45 -2.68
CA GLU A 40 5.97 20.96 -1.41
C GLU A 40 5.07 19.93 -0.70
N LEU A 41 5.64 18.76 -0.38
CA LEU A 41 5.00 17.87 0.59
C LEU A 41 5.27 18.40 2.00
N PRO A 42 4.23 18.65 2.83
CA PRO A 42 4.44 19.17 4.17
C PRO A 42 5.25 18.17 5.00
N ALA A 43 6.08 18.70 5.92
CA ALA A 43 7.05 17.92 6.70
C ALA A 43 6.45 16.72 7.44
N SER A 44 5.15 16.77 7.75
CA SER A 44 4.37 15.67 8.33
C SER A 44 4.41 14.36 7.53
N PHE A 45 4.51 14.44 6.19
CA PHE A 45 4.58 13.25 5.31
C PHE A 45 5.99 12.68 5.14
N ARG A 46 7.03 13.41 5.56
CA ARG A 46 8.44 12.97 5.42
C ARG A 46 8.91 12.07 6.55
N LYS A 47 8.05 11.73 7.51
CA LYS A 47 8.41 10.81 8.59
C LYS A 47 8.50 9.40 8.00
N PRO A 48 9.69 8.79 7.93
CA PRO A 48 9.80 7.38 7.56
C PRO A 48 8.92 6.62 8.55
N SER A 49 8.06 5.74 8.02
CA SER A 49 7.26 4.84 8.83
C SER A 49 8.21 4.08 9.76
N GLN A 50 8.24 4.48 11.03
CA GLN A 50 8.85 3.65 12.04
C GLN A 50 8.16 2.29 11.99
N PRO A 51 8.88 1.18 12.23
CA PRO A 51 8.24 -0.13 12.32
C PRO A 51 7.08 0.01 13.29
N ALA A 52 5.87 -0.33 12.81
CA ALA A 52 4.62 -0.02 13.47
C ALA A 52 4.58 -0.63 14.88
N VAL A 53 5.04 0.13 15.87
CA VAL A 53 4.48 0.05 17.21
C VAL A 53 3.10 0.66 17.05
N VAL A 54 2.06 -0.06 17.46
CA VAL A 54 0.66 0.34 17.42
C VAL A 54 0.52 1.73 18.05
N GLN A 55 0.67 2.78 17.25
CA GLN A 55 0.49 4.17 17.63
C GLN A 55 -0.91 4.54 17.17
N THR A 56 -1.84 4.43 18.11
CA THR A 56 -3.14 5.06 18.09
C THR A 56 -2.95 6.50 17.59
N SER A 57 -3.49 6.80 16.41
CA SER A 57 -3.34 8.11 15.76
C SER A 57 -4.02 9.18 16.60
N SER A 58 -3.25 9.93 17.36
CA SER A 58 -3.75 11.08 18.12
C SER A 58 -3.50 12.39 17.38
N ALA A 59 -4.57 13.18 17.34
CA ALA A 59 -4.64 14.61 17.06
C ALA A 59 -4.61 15.06 15.59
N ASN A 60 -5.71 14.79 14.87
CA ASN A 60 -6.26 15.81 13.98
C ASN A 60 -7.38 16.53 14.74
N THR A 61 -7.07 17.72 15.22
CA THR A 61 -7.97 18.59 15.99
C THR A 61 -9.14 19.01 15.10
N LEU A 62 -10.29 18.33 15.25
CA LEU A 62 -11.56 18.80 14.72
C LEU A 62 -12.02 19.98 15.58
N THR A 63 -12.34 21.08 14.93
CA THR A 63 -12.55 22.41 15.52
C THR A 63 -13.71 22.54 16.50
N ASN A 64 -14.49 21.48 16.76
CA ASN A 64 -15.54 21.41 17.79
C ASN A 64 -15.85 19.96 18.26
N GLY A 65 -14.99 18.98 17.95
CA GLY A 65 -15.27 17.56 18.21
C GLY A 65 -14.46 17.02 19.38
N VAL A 66 -15.11 16.38 20.34
CA VAL A 66 -14.42 15.65 21.42
C VAL A 66 -13.68 14.45 20.80
N VAL A 67 -12.35 14.44 20.91
CA VAL A 67 -11.51 13.32 20.48
C VAL A 67 -11.37 12.36 21.66
N PHE A 68 -11.92 11.16 21.52
CA PHE A 68 -11.81 10.11 22.53
C PHE A 68 -10.50 9.34 22.35
N THR A 69 -9.84 9.02 23.47
CA THR A 69 -8.58 8.27 23.45
C THR A 69 -8.82 6.77 23.42
N ASN A 70 -9.82 6.33 24.18
CA ASN A 70 -10.23 4.96 24.24
C ASN A 70 -11.60 4.76 23.59
N PHE A 71 -11.82 3.58 23.04
CA PHE A 71 -13.09 3.23 22.38
C PHE A 71 -14.30 3.32 23.32
N TRP A 72 -14.15 2.90 24.58
CA TRP A 72 -15.23 2.92 25.59
C TRP A 72 -15.57 4.33 26.10
N GLU A 73 -14.76 5.35 25.80
CA GLU A 73 -15.08 6.74 26.12
C GLU A 73 -16.02 7.36 25.08
N ALA A 74 -16.09 6.77 23.88
CA ALA A 74 -16.97 7.23 22.83
C ALA A 74 -18.44 6.92 23.17
N PRO A 75 -19.40 7.75 22.72
CA PRO A 75 -20.83 7.47 22.86
C PRO A 75 -21.22 6.11 22.26
N GLU A 76 -22.16 5.43 22.90
CA GLU A 76 -22.60 4.06 22.53
C GLU A 76 -23.02 3.91 21.07
N ARG A 77 -23.56 4.97 20.45
CA ARG A 77 -23.91 4.99 19.02
C ARG A 77 -22.72 4.74 18.08
N LEU A 78 -21.49 4.98 18.57
CA LEU A 78 -20.24 4.79 17.84
C LEU A 78 -19.56 3.46 18.20
N TRP A 79 -20.16 2.68 19.11
CA TRP A 79 -19.65 1.36 19.42
C TRP A 79 -19.91 0.39 18.26
N LYS A 80 -19.19 -0.72 18.27
CA LYS A 80 -19.41 -1.80 17.32
C LYS A 80 -20.77 -2.41 17.62
N HIS A 81 -21.67 -2.36 16.66
CA HIS A 81 -22.95 -3.03 16.69
C HIS A 81 -22.96 -4.12 15.61
N ASP A 82 -23.75 -5.16 15.84
CA ASP A 82 -23.98 -6.19 14.84
C ASP A 82 -24.84 -5.59 13.71
N VAL A 83 -24.44 -5.85 12.47
CA VAL A 83 -25.15 -5.32 11.29
C VAL A 83 -26.44 -6.11 11.09
N ASN A 84 -27.58 -5.42 11.05
CA ASN A 84 -28.89 -6.03 10.85
C ASN A 84 -29.20 -6.24 9.36
N ASP A 85 -30.03 -7.23 9.01
CA ASP A 85 -30.41 -7.52 7.61
C ASP A 85 -30.99 -6.32 6.86
N VAL A 86 -31.70 -5.43 7.58
CA VAL A 86 -32.25 -4.19 7.02
C VAL A 86 -31.15 -3.20 6.62
N GLU A 87 -30.08 -3.12 7.41
CA GLU A 87 -28.92 -2.28 7.10
C GLU A 87 -28.16 -2.86 5.91
N ILE A 88 -28.03 -4.18 5.84
CA ILE A 88 -27.43 -4.88 4.69
C ILE A 88 -28.23 -4.55 3.42
N ALA A 89 -29.55 -4.71 3.44
CA ALA A 89 -30.42 -4.38 2.30
C ALA A 89 -30.35 -2.89 1.93
N ALA A 90 -30.22 -1.99 2.92
CA ALA A 90 -30.05 -0.57 2.68
C ALA A 90 -28.70 -0.25 2.00
N VAL A 91 -27.62 -0.91 2.41
CA VAL A 91 -26.30 -0.76 1.78
C VAL A 91 -26.31 -1.32 0.36
N GLU A 92 -26.88 -2.51 0.14
CA GLU A 92 -26.96 -3.16 -1.16
C GLU A 92 -27.85 -2.40 -2.15
N SER A 93 -28.95 -1.82 -1.67
CA SER A 93 -29.84 -0.99 -2.49
C SER A 93 -29.33 0.44 -2.69
N GLY A 94 -28.19 0.81 -2.11
CA GLY A 94 -27.67 2.18 -2.17
C GLY A 94 -28.56 3.21 -1.46
N GLY A 95 -29.32 2.78 -0.45
CA GLY A 95 -30.26 3.59 0.31
C GLY A 95 -31.66 3.66 -0.30
N ALA A 96 -31.95 2.92 -1.38
CA ALA A 96 -33.26 2.94 -2.04
C ALA A 96 -34.35 2.19 -1.25
N SER A 97 -33.99 1.24 -0.37
CA SER A 97 -34.96 0.46 0.42
C SER A 97 -35.54 1.19 1.65
N LEU A 98 -35.10 2.42 1.92
CA LEU A 98 -35.55 3.22 3.08
C LEU A 98 -36.62 4.28 2.73
N TRP A 99 -37.12 4.30 1.50
CA TRP A 99 -38.08 5.29 0.99
C TRP A 99 -39.42 4.66 0.59
#